data_AF-A0A7V3RQ92-F1
#
_entry.id   AF-A0A7V3RQ92-F1
#
_cell.length_a   1.000
_cell.length_b   1.000
_cell.length_c   1.000
_cell.angle_alpha   90.00
_cell.angle_beta   90.00
_cell.angle_gamma   90.00
#
_symmetry.space_group_name_H-M   'P 1'
#
loop_
_entity.id
_entity.type
_entity.pdbx_description
1 polymer ?
#
loop_
_entity_poly.entity_id
_entity_poly.type
_entity_poly.pdbx_seq_one_letter_code
_entity_poly.pdbx_strand_id
1 'polypeptide(L)'
;MVSARIICPDCRSVLRPAKPVPDGKKVKCPKCHGEFLTPGLVEEEAERPRKKTPAAKAAKKKEKAALKKAGTAKPPPKKASFDDDEDSGGIYSFVGANEEKEEEERPQIDYAPDLSIKDLRGPAQEAVVKPSNLIMLIGGLSALSNIFLICWSFWPIVFSDSVVDYYKVLKNHYKDDKNALQRIEGYKEYKDLKDKDLEIVQEANEEAIYGFLVDGFPPLGRLWLMGLFLFLLIYDAFVIVGAVKMQNLESRRWGIASSIMMLLPLAAGGLSSLFALGIHFLEDMTGFLGEVTIFYMIVLAAVPFLLSLYIGVMSLRVLMSQKVIDGFEYVAE
;
A
#
# COMPACT_ATOMS: atom_id res chain seq x y z
N MET A 1 -31.53 10.95 7.05
CA MET A 1 -31.55 12.22 7.80
C MET A 1 -30.12 12.49 8.24
N VAL A 2 -29.47 13.50 7.66
CA VAL A 2 -28.10 13.88 8.01
C VAL A 2 -28.15 14.60 9.35
N SER A 3 -27.70 13.96 10.42
CA SER A 3 -27.62 14.58 11.74
C SER A 3 -26.45 15.58 11.75
N ALA A 4 -26.73 16.87 11.82
CA ALA A 4 -25.71 17.91 11.98
C ALA A 4 -24.86 17.62 13.22
N ARG A 5 -23.53 17.55 13.06
CA ARG A 5 -22.58 17.35 14.16
C ARG A 5 -22.09 18.72 14.59
N ILE A 6 -22.33 19.08 15.85
CA ILE A 6 -21.84 20.33 16.45
C ILE A 6 -20.79 19.97 17.51
N ILE A 7 -19.64 20.62 17.48
CA ILE A 7 -18.56 20.41 18.45
C ILE A 7 -18.59 21.56 19.46
N CYS A 8 -18.65 21.23 20.75
CA CYS A 8 -18.53 22.25 21.79
C CYS A 8 -17.08 22.76 21.90
N PRO A 9 -16.82 24.08 21.88
CA PRO A 9 -15.46 24.62 21.94
C PRO A 9 -14.76 24.31 23.27
N ASP A 10 -15.49 24.31 24.39
CA ASP A 10 -14.89 24.21 25.72
C ASP A 10 -14.50 22.78 26.13
N CYS A 11 -15.29 21.78 25.71
CA CYS A 11 -15.07 20.38 26.10
C CYS A 11 -14.87 19.42 24.92
N ARG A 12 -14.87 19.94 23.68
CA ARG A 12 -14.73 19.19 22.42
C ARG A 12 -15.71 18.01 22.25
N SER A 13 -16.78 17.98 23.04
CA SER A 13 -17.78 16.93 22.94
C SER A 13 -18.65 17.13 21.70
N VAL A 14 -18.91 16.02 20.98
CA VAL A 14 -19.73 16.01 19.76
C VAL A 14 -21.20 15.88 20.16
N LEU A 15 -21.99 16.91 19.90
CA LEU A 15 -23.43 16.93 20.12
C LEU A 15 -24.15 16.56 18.81
N ARG A 16 -25.14 15.67 18.93
CA ARG A 16 -26.00 15.23 17.83
C ARG A 16 -27.46 15.54 18.17
N PRO A 17 -27.94 16.78 17.97
CA PRO A 17 -29.33 17.12 18.22
C PRO A 17 -30.26 16.41 17.22
N ALA A 18 -31.40 15.94 17.70
CA ALA A 18 -32.40 15.22 16.90
C ALA A 18 -33.15 16.12 15.90
N LYS A 19 -33.10 17.45 16.09
CA LYS A 19 -33.64 18.45 15.18
C LYS A 19 -32.51 19.44 14.82
N PRO A 20 -32.33 19.79 13.53
CA PRO A 20 -31.31 20.75 13.13
C PRO A 20 -31.60 22.09 13.82
N VAL A 21 -30.60 22.61 14.53
CA VAL A 21 -30.70 23.87 15.25
C VAL A 21 -30.39 24.98 14.25
N PRO A 22 -31.26 25.99 14.08
CA PRO A 22 -31.00 27.12 13.19
C PRO A 22 -29.80 27.94 13.67
N ASP A 23 -29.09 28.52 12.70
CA ASP A 23 -27.81 29.22 12.91
C ASP A 23 -27.92 30.41 13.89
N GLY A 24 -26.86 30.63 14.67
CA GLY A 24 -26.76 31.76 15.61
C GLY A 24 -27.51 31.60 16.94
N LYS A 25 -28.10 30.43 17.23
CA LYS A 25 -28.79 30.17 18.50
C LYS A 25 -27.84 29.64 19.57
N LYS A 26 -27.91 30.21 20.78
CA LYS A 26 -27.12 29.75 21.95
C LYS A 26 -27.54 28.35 22.37
N VAL A 27 -26.59 27.41 22.38
CA VAL A 27 -26.82 26.02 22.83
C VAL A 27 -25.97 25.77 24.09
N LYS A 28 -26.60 25.19 25.12
CA LYS A 28 -25.91 24.73 26.33
C LYS A 28 -25.32 23.35 26.10
N CYS A 29 -24.03 23.18 26.37
CA CYS A 29 -23.43 21.84 26.39
C CYS A 29 -23.86 21.07 27.66
N PRO A 30 -24.39 19.84 27.55
CA PRO A 30 -24.75 19.05 28.73
C PRO A 30 -23.53 18.54 29.55
N LYS A 31 -22.31 18.63 29.01
CA LYS A 31 -21.09 18.14 29.70
C LYS A 31 -20.34 19.22 30.47
N CYS A 32 -20.29 20.45 29.95
CA CYS A 32 -19.57 21.55 30.60
C CYS A 32 -20.45 22.73 30.99
N HIS A 33 -21.76 22.67 30.68
CA HIS A 33 -22.74 23.74 30.90
C HIS A 33 -22.44 25.10 30.23
N GLY A 34 -21.33 25.21 29.49
CA GLY A 34 -20.98 26.38 28.69
C GLY A 34 -21.99 26.65 27.57
N GLU A 35 -22.35 27.93 27.41
CA GLU A 35 -23.21 28.43 26.34
C GLU A 35 -22.32 28.88 25.16
N PHE A 36 -22.52 28.31 23.97
CA PHE A 36 -21.80 28.73 22.76
C PHE A 36 -22.75 28.91 21.56
N LEU A 37 -22.29 29.69 20.58
CA LEU A 37 -23.01 29.97 19.34
C LEU A 37 -22.56 28.99 18.25
N THR A 38 -23.49 28.48 17.45
CA THR A 38 -23.18 27.59 16.34
C THR A 38 -22.47 28.34 15.20
N PRO A 39 -21.30 27.86 14.73
CA PRO A 39 -20.63 28.44 13.56
C PRO A 39 -21.34 28.02 12.27
N GLY A 40 -21.55 28.97 11.36
CA GLY A 40 -22.24 28.78 10.08
C GLY A 40 -21.51 27.82 9.12
N LEU A 41 -22.29 27.11 8.32
CA LEU A 41 -21.81 26.11 7.34
C LEU A 41 -21.11 26.77 6.14
N VAL A 42 -19.90 26.28 5.84
CA VAL A 42 -19.34 26.25 4.48
C VAL A 42 -19.99 25.06 3.77
N GLU A 43 -20.69 25.33 2.68
CA GLU A 43 -21.27 24.30 1.79
C GLU A 43 -20.18 23.76 0.84
N GLU A 44 -19.86 22.46 0.91
CA GLU A 44 -19.20 21.75 -0.18
C GLU A 44 -20.28 21.07 -1.04
N GLU A 45 -20.30 21.42 -2.33
CA GLU A 45 -21.18 20.88 -3.36
C GLU A 45 -20.91 19.38 -3.61
N ALA A 46 -21.97 18.56 -3.50
CA ALA A 46 -22.01 17.21 -4.05
C ALA A 46 -23.28 17.05 -4.90
N GLU A 47 -23.10 17.00 -6.22
CA GLU A 47 -24.14 16.71 -7.21
C GLU A 47 -24.60 15.24 -7.20
N ARG A 48 -25.88 15.04 -7.54
CA ARG A 48 -26.69 13.83 -7.35
C ARG A 48 -26.60 12.83 -8.53
N PRO A 49 -26.94 11.54 -8.34
CA PRO A 49 -27.11 10.58 -9.42
C PRO A 49 -28.58 10.44 -9.87
N ARG A 50 -28.83 10.22 -11.18
CA ARG A 50 -30.05 9.57 -11.71
C ARG A 50 -29.74 8.59 -12.87
N LYS A 51 -30.58 7.55 -12.95
CA LYS A 51 -30.47 6.24 -13.64
C LYS A 51 -30.70 6.21 -15.17
N LYS A 52 -29.95 5.32 -15.84
CA LYS A 52 -30.24 4.29 -16.90
C LYS A 52 -31.05 4.60 -18.20
N THR A 53 -30.28 4.59 -19.33
CA THR A 53 -30.42 3.87 -20.66
C THR A 53 -31.61 4.10 -21.62
N PRO A 54 -31.53 3.75 -22.96
CA PRO A 54 -30.36 3.44 -23.84
C PRO A 54 -30.39 4.03 -25.30
N ALA A 55 -29.21 3.99 -25.94
CA ALA A 55 -28.87 3.72 -27.36
C ALA A 55 -29.49 4.51 -28.54
N ALA A 56 -28.61 5.21 -29.29
CA ALA A 56 -28.60 5.21 -30.77
C ALA A 56 -27.16 5.47 -31.29
N LYS A 57 -26.82 4.81 -32.40
CA LYS A 57 -25.49 4.62 -32.99
C LYS A 57 -25.03 5.78 -33.91
N ALA A 58 -23.70 5.74 -34.18
CA ALA A 58 -23.00 6.09 -35.43
C ALA A 58 -22.79 7.60 -35.71
N ALA A 59 -21.66 8.10 -36.25
CA ALA A 59 -20.47 7.46 -36.82
C ALA A 59 -19.23 8.39 -36.69
N LYS A 60 -18.06 7.76 -36.58
CA LYS A 60 -16.73 8.35 -36.83
C LYS A 60 -16.51 8.54 -38.33
N LYS A 61 -15.77 9.57 -38.76
CA LYS A 61 -14.38 9.45 -39.28
C LYS A 61 -13.84 10.74 -39.93
N LYS A 62 -12.55 11.00 -39.62
CA LYS A 62 -11.43 11.49 -40.47
C LYS A 62 -11.50 12.97 -40.92
N GLU A 63 -10.41 13.71 -41.05
CA GLU A 63 -8.98 13.40 -41.19
C GLU A 63 -8.12 14.69 -41.00
N LYS A 64 -6.81 14.47 -40.76
CA LYS A 64 -5.64 15.33 -41.09
C LYS A 64 -5.46 16.68 -40.35
N ALA A 65 -4.37 16.94 -39.64
CA ALA A 65 -2.91 16.88 -39.90
C ALA A 65 -2.31 18.26 -40.21
N ALA A 66 -1.30 18.61 -39.39
CA ALA A 66 -0.12 19.44 -39.66
C ALA A 66 -0.24 20.98 -39.72
N LEU A 67 0.45 21.67 -38.80
CA LEU A 67 1.65 22.54 -39.00
C LEU A 67 1.87 23.36 -37.72
N LYS A 68 2.94 23.11 -36.93
CA LYS A 68 4.25 23.80 -36.93
C LYS A 68 4.27 25.30 -36.58
N LYS A 69 4.76 25.56 -35.35
CA LYS A 69 5.91 26.42 -34.93
C LYS A 69 5.86 27.96 -35.05
N ALA A 70 6.50 28.53 -34.01
CA ALA A 70 7.12 29.86 -33.85
C ALA A 70 6.16 31.01 -33.52
N GLY A 71 6.46 31.93 -32.61
CA GLY A 71 7.66 32.18 -31.82
C GLY A 71 7.39 33.26 -30.77
N THR A 72 8.33 33.39 -29.85
CA THR A 72 8.46 34.39 -28.78
C THR A 72 8.53 35.84 -29.28
N ALA A 73 7.91 36.78 -28.56
CA ALA A 73 8.33 38.19 -28.52
C ALA A 73 7.94 38.87 -27.19
N LYS A 74 8.91 39.60 -26.60
CA LYS A 74 8.82 40.47 -25.41
C LYS A 74 8.20 41.85 -25.76
N PRO A 75 7.80 42.67 -24.75
CA PRO A 75 6.84 43.78 -24.91
C PRO A 75 7.49 45.17 -25.09
N PRO A 76 6.71 46.20 -25.51
CA PRO A 76 7.10 47.62 -25.38
C PRO A 76 6.02 48.44 -24.60
N PRO A 77 6.20 49.75 -24.28
CA PRO A 77 6.27 50.25 -22.90
C PRO A 77 5.19 51.30 -22.50
N LYS A 78 5.27 51.72 -21.23
CA LYS A 78 4.44 52.71 -20.50
C LYS A 78 4.23 54.07 -21.21
N LYS A 79 3.08 54.71 -20.96
CA LYS A 79 2.95 56.18 -20.71
C LYS A 79 1.85 56.47 -19.68
N ALA A 80 2.09 57.52 -18.90
CA ALA A 80 1.26 58.06 -17.82
C ALA A 80 0.50 59.33 -18.29
N SER A 81 -0.64 59.61 -17.66
CA SER A 81 -1.19 60.96 -17.48
C SER A 81 -2.23 60.97 -16.34
N PHE A 82 -2.12 62.00 -15.49
CA PHE A 82 -2.99 62.47 -14.38
C PHE A 82 -4.48 62.61 -14.80
N ASP A 83 -5.51 62.74 -13.96
CA ASP A 83 -5.68 63.32 -12.61
C ASP A 83 -7.06 62.85 -12.03
N ASP A 84 -7.40 63.32 -10.82
CA ASP A 84 -8.68 63.29 -10.08
C ASP A 84 -8.90 62.21 -9.00
N ASP A 85 -8.66 62.69 -7.78
CA ASP A 85 -9.59 62.74 -6.64
C ASP A 85 -9.85 61.49 -5.76
N GLU A 86 -9.43 61.72 -4.50
CA GLU A 86 -10.04 61.34 -3.23
C GLU A 86 -9.90 59.89 -2.69
N ASP A 87 -9.15 59.86 -1.58
CA ASP A 87 -9.42 59.11 -0.34
C ASP A 87 -8.96 57.64 -0.24
N SER A 88 -7.86 57.42 0.51
CA SER A 88 -7.88 56.70 1.80
C SER A 88 -6.51 56.11 2.18
N GLY A 89 -5.84 56.77 3.15
CA GLY A 89 -5.10 56.15 4.27
C GLY A 89 -4.01 55.09 4.01
N GLY A 90 -2.78 55.53 3.76
CA GLY A 90 -1.57 54.72 3.96
C GLY A 90 -1.15 54.67 5.43
N ILE A 91 -1.06 53.47 6.00
CA ILE A 91 -0.46 53.18 7.32
C ILE A 91 0.95 52.64 7.03
N TYR A 92 1.93 53.10 7.81
CA TYR A 92 3.39 52.90 7.68
C TYR A 92 4.12 54.01 6.91
N SER A 93 4.51 55.03 7.69
CA SER A 93 5.50 56.04 7.34
C SER A 93 6.90 55.44 7.25
N PHE A 94 7.59 55.65 6.13
CA PHE A 94 9.05 55.55 6.06
C PHE A 94 9.67 56.63 6.97
N VAL A 95 10.56 56.23 7.87
CA VAL A 95 11.41 57.18 8.61
C VAL A 95 12.25 57.93 7.59
N GLY A 96 12.08 59.25 7.61
CA GLY A 96 12.65 60.18 6.65
C GLY A 96 14.17 60.20 6.68
N ALA A 97 14.73 60.37 5.48
CA ALA A 97 16.10 60.77 5.27
C ALA A 97 16.34 62.16 5.88
N ASN A 98 17.18 62.23 6.92
CA ASN A 98 18.13 63.32 7.11
C ASN A 98 19.10 63.01 8.26
N GLU A 99 20.06 62.11 8.02
CA GLU A 99 21.38 62.17 8.68
C GLU A 99 22.43 61.76 7.64
N GLU A 100 22.90 62.75 6.88
CA GLU A 100 24.26 62.70 6.33
C GLU A 100 25.23 62.88 7.50
N LYS A 101 25.78 61.77 7.98
CA LYS A 101 27.15 61.60 8.51
C LYS A 101 27.29 60.20 9.13
N GLU A 102 28.42 59.56 8.82
CA GLU A 102 28.86 58.20 9.21
C GLU A 102 28.61 57.12 8.15
N GLU A 103 29.35 57.24 7.05
CA GLU A 103 29.87 56.07 6.31
C GLU A 103 30.94 55.37 7.16
N GLU A 104 30.57 54.82 8.31
CA GLU A 104 31.32 53.73 8.93
C GLU A 104 30.76 52.41 8.41
N GLU A 105 31.66 51.61 7.86
CA GLU A 105 31.51 50.26 7.30
C GLU A 105 30.27 49.51 7.80
N ARG A 106 29.16 49.60 7.07
CA ARG A 106 28.14 48.54 7.14
C ARG A 106 28.83 47.28 6.62
N PRO A 107 29.02 46.22 7.43
CA PRO A 107 29.62 45.00 6.92
C PRO A 107 28.78 44.55 5.73
N GLN A 108 29.43 44.28 4.59
CA GLN A 108 28.78 43.60 3.48
C GLN A 108 28.35 42.23 4.00
N ILE A 109 27.12 42.16 4.51
CA ILE A 109 26.47 40.91 4.84
C ILE A 109 26.29 40.24 3.48
N ASP A 110 27.17 39.29 3.19
CA ASP A 110 27.04 38.47 2.00
C ASP A 110 25.76 37.65 2.18
N TYR A 111 24.69 38.11 1.55
CA TYR A 111 23.40 37.41 1.52
C TYR A 111 23.45 36.18 0.59
N ALA A 112 24.63 35.82 0.06
CA ALA A 112 24.83 34.55 -0.61
C ALA A 112 24.53 33.41 0.38
N PRO A 113 23.53 32.54 0.11
CA PRO A 113 23.34 31.34 0.90
C PRO A 113 24.64 30.55 0.84
N ASP A 114 25.22 30.26 2.01
CA ASP A 114 26.44 29.46 2.11
C ASP A 114 26.17 28.08 1.48
N LEU A 115 26.70 27.86 0.27
CA LEU A 115 26.55 26.62 -0.50
C LEU A 115 27.52 25.53 -0.02
N SER A 116 28.36 25.81 0.98
CA SER A 116 29.23 24.79 1.56
C SER A 116 28.39 23.74 2.29
N ILE A 117 28.65 22.46 1.99
CA ILE A 117 27.97 21.33 2.64
C ILE A 117 28.50 21.24 4.07
N LYS A 118 27.83 21.90 5.01
CA LYS A 118 28.16 21.82 6.44
C LYS A 118 27.81 20.47 7.05
N ASP A 119 26.80 19.78 6.51
CA ASP A 119 26.36 18.46 6.99
C ASP A 119 26.45 17.41 5.87
N LEU A 120 27.38 16.47 6.01
CA LEU A 120 27.56 15.36 5.09
C LEU A 120 26.42 14.34 5.17
N ARG A 121 25.59 14.37 6.23
CA ARG A 121 24.44 13.48 6.38
C ARG A 121 23.33 13.75 5.38
N GLY A 122 23.08 15.02 5.02
CA GLY A 122 22.04 15.38 4.07
C GLY A 122 22.24 14.70 2.70
N PRO A 123 23.39 14.89 2.03
CA PRO A 123 23.69 14.24 0.76
C PRO A 123 23.74 12.70 0.86
N ALA A 124 24.23 12.16 1.97
CA ALA A 124 24.25 10.72 2.20
C ALA A 124 22.83 10.15 2.34
N GLN A 125 21.96 10.85 3.07
CA GLN A 125 20.56 10.48 3.26
C GLN A 125 19.82 10.50 1.93
N GLU A 126 20.00 11.54 1.12
CA GLU A 126 19.39 11.63 -0.22
C GLU A 126 19.77 10.42 -1.11
N ALA A 127 21.04 9.98 -1.04
CA ALA A 127 21.51 8.84 -1.80
C ALA A 127 20.86 7.51 -1.35
N VAL A 128 20.68 7.31 -0.03
CA VAL A 128 20.13 6.05 0.51
C VAL A 128 18.60 5.98 0.49
N VAL A 129 17.89 7.11 0.43
CA VAL A 129 16.40 7.14 0.48
C VAL A 129 15.74 6.37 -0.66
N LYS A 130 16.26 6.46 -1.88
CA LYS A 130 15.70 5.73 -3.02
C LYS A 130 15.80 4.21 -2.85
N PRO A 131 17.00 3.63 -2.62
CA PRO A 131 17.13 2.19 -2.40
C PRO A 131 16.43 1.73 -1.11
N SER A 132 16.44 2.51 -0.01
CA SER A 132 15.74 2.13 1.22
C SER A 132 14.24 2.04 1.01
N ASN A 133 13.63 3.02 0.33
CA ASN A 133 12.19 3.01 0.04
C ASN A 133 11.80 1.83 -0.84
N LEU A 134 12.64 1.44 -1.81
CA LEU A 134 12.40 0.24 -2.64
C LEU A 134 12.50 -1.05 -1.82
N ILE A 135 13.47 -1.16 -0.91
CA ILE A 135 13.59 -2.29 0.01
C ILE A 135 12.35 -2.37 0.90
N MET A 136 11.93 -1.25 1.50
CA MET A 136 10.74 -1.18 2.34
C MET A 136 9.47 -1.52 1.56
N LEU A 137 9.36 -1.10 0.30
CA LEU A 137 8.21 -1.40 -0.54
C LEU A 137 8.12 -2.89 -0.86
N ILE A 138 9.19 -3.53 -1.31
CA ILE A 138 9.16 -4.96 -1.63
C ILE A 138 9.03 -5.81 -0.38
N GLY A 139 9.84 -5.54 0.65
CA GLY A 139 9.74 -6.24 1.93
C GLY A 139 8.37 -6.07 2.56
N GLY A 140 7.79 -4.86 2.48
CA GLY A 140 6.44 -4.57 2.96
C GLY A 140 5.35 -5.31 2.17
N LEU A 141 5.40 -5.30 0.84
CA LEU A 141 4.46 -6.04 0.00
C LEU A 141 4.58 -7.55 0.18
N SER A 142 5.81 -8.07 0.32
CA SER A 142 6.07 -9.48 0.63
C SER A 142 5.53 -9.85 2.01
N ALA A 143 5.76 -9.03 3.04
CA ALA A 143 5.23 -9.25 4.38
C ALA A 143 3.69 -9.26 4.40
N LEU A 144 3.04 -8.30 3.71
CA LEU A 144 1.58 -8.28 3.57
C LEU A 144 1.06 -9.52 2.82
N SER A 145 1.78 -9.96 1.79
CA SER A 145 1.46 -11.18 1.05
C SER A 145 1.58 -12.42 1.94
N ASN A 146 2.61 -12.51 2.79
CA ASN A 146 2.77 -13.58 3.76
C ASN A 146 1.62 -13.61 4.77
N ILE A 147 1.18 -12.46 5.29
CA ILE A 147 0.01 -12.37 6.19
C ILE A 147 -1.24 -12.92 5.48
N PHE A 148 -1.48 -12.48 4.24
CA PHE A 148 -2.61 -12.96 3.45
C PHE A 148 -2.55 -14.49 3.24
N LEU A 149 -1.38 -15.04 2.89
CA LEU A 149 -1.20 -16.47 2.65
C LEU A 149 -1.37 -17.30 3.93
N ILE A 150 -0.96 -16.79 5.09
CA ILE A 150 -1.23 -17.42 6.38
C ILE A 150 -2.74 -17.48 6.63
N CYS A 151 -3.45 -16.36 6.44
CA CYS A 151 -4.91 -16.30 6.58
C CYS A 151 -5.63 -17.23 5.60
N TRP A 152 -5.18 -17.26 4.34
CA TRP A 152 -5.70 -18.15 3.31
C TRP A 152 -5.50 -19.63 3.66
N SER A 153 -4.33 -19.99 4.18
CA SER A 153 -4.03 -21.36 4.60
C SER A 153 -4.81 -21.78 5.86
N PHE A 154 -5.08 -20.84 6.75
CA PHE A 154 -5.87 -21.06 7.96
C PHE A 154 -7.35 -21.34 7.68
N TRP A 155 -7.92 -20.71 6.65
CA TRP A 155 -9.35 -20.81 6.33
C TRP A 155 -9.88 -22.24 6.20
N PRO A 156 -9.33 -23.12 5.33
CA PRO A 156 -9.84 -24.49 5.21
C PRO A 156 -9.66 -25.30 6.50
N ILE A 157 -8.62 -25.06 7.29
CA ILE A 157 -8.41 -25.78 8.57
C ILE A 157 -9.59 -25.57 9.53
N VAL A 158 -10.18 -24.37 9.54
CA VAL A 158 -11.28 -24.03 10.44
C VAL A 158 -12.64 -24.47 9.88
N PHE A 159 -12.81 -24.44 8.56
CA PHE A 159 -14.13 -24.58 7.93
C PHE A 159 -14.32 -25.89 7.15
N SER A 160 -13.32 -26.76 7.02
CA SER A 160 -13.48 -28.08 6.37
C SER A 160 -13.72 -29.18 7.40
N ASP A 161 -14.89 -29.83 7.35
CA ASP A 161 -15.23 -31.01 8.18
C ASP A 161 -14.45 -32.28 7.72
N SER A 162 -14.04 -32.34 6.45
CA SER A 162 -13.19 -33.39 5.88
C SER A 162 -12.09 -32.79 5.00
N VAL A 163 -10.88 -33.37 5.03
CA VAL A 163 -9.74 -32.93 4.20
C VAL A 163 -9.91 -33.42 2.77
N VAL A 164 -10.54 -34.58 2.60
CA VAL A 164 -10.77 -35.22 1.31
C VAL A 164 -12.23 -35.06 0.89
N ASP A 165 -12.47 -34.92 -0.43
CA ASP A 165 -13.79 -35.02 -1.03
C ASP A 165 -14.32 -36.45 -0.87
N TYR A 166 -15.24 -36.64 0.09
CA TYR A 166 -15.85 -37.93 0.41
C TYR A 166 -16.48 -38.61 -0.83
N TYR A 167 -17.10 -37.84 -1.72
CA TYR A 167 -17.70 -38.35 -2.96
C TYR A 167 -16.65 -38.96 -3.89
N LYS A 168 -15.48 -38.32 -4.06
CA LYS A 168 -14.40 -38.80 -4.94
C LYS A 168 -13.78 -40.09 -4.40
N VAL A 169 -13.60 -40.18 -3.07
CA VAL A 169 -13.10 -41.39 -2.40
C VAL A 169 -14.08 -42.55 -2.57
N LEU A 170 -15.34 -42.34 -2.22
CA LEU A 170 -16.38 -43.38 -2.29
C LEU A 170 -16.62 -43.84 -3.73
N LYS A 171 -16.66 -42.91 -4.69
CA LYS A 171 -16.77 -43.25 -6.12
C LYS A 171 -15.59 -44.07 -6.63
N ASN A 172 -14.38 -43.80 -6.13
CA ASN A 172 -13.19 -44.57 -6.49
C ASN A 172 -13.16 -45.95 -5.84
N HIS A 173 -13.71 -46.09 -4.64
CA HIS A 173 -13.80 -47.36 -3.93
C HIS A 173 -14.89 -48.28 -4.53
N TYR A 174 -16.05 -47.72 -4.88
CA TYR A 174 -17.21 -48.47 -5.38
C TYR A 174 -17.40 -48.39 -6.90
N LYS A 175 -16.32 -48.25 -7.68
CA LYS A 175 -16.38 -48.05 -9.16
C LYS A 175 -17.32 -49.00 -9.89
N ASP A 176 -17.44 -50.24 -9.41
CA ASP A 176 -18.20 -51.31 -10.05
C ASP A 176 -19.61 -51.52 -9.46
N ASP A 177 -19.93 -50.96 -8.29
CA ASP A 177 -21.21 -51.16 -7.61
C ASP A 177 -22.19 -50.00 -7.84
N LYS A 178 -23.11 -50.19 -8.78
CA LYS A 178 -24.15 -49.22 -9.16
C LYS A 178 -25.09 -48.87 -8.01
N ASN A 179 -25.36 -49.81 -7.09
CA ASN A 179 -26.26 -49.57 -5.97
C ASN A 179 -25.58 -48.71 -4.90
N ALA A 180 -24.29 -48.91 -4.68
CA ALA A 180 -23.49 -48.05 -3.81
C ALA A 180 -23.39 -46.63 -4.38
N LEU A 181 -23.20 -46.47 -5.70
CA LEU A 181 -23.16 -45.16 -6.35
C LEU A 181 -24.46 -44.35 -6.17
N GLN A 182 -25.63 -44.99 -6.32
CA GLN A 182 -26.91 -44.33 -6.06
C GLN A 182 -27.10 -43.94 -4.58
N ARG A 183 -26.57 -44.73 -3.64
CA ARG A 183 -26.56 -44.38 -2.21
C ARG A 183 -25.68 -43.15 -1.95
N ILE A 184 -24.51 -43.10 -2.59
CA ILE A 184 -23.55 -42.00 -2.45
C ILE A 184 -24.12 -40.68 -2.97
N GLU A 185 -24.87 -40.71 -4.09
CA GLU A 185 -25.57 -39.53 -4.63
C GLU A 185 -26.64 -38.97 -3.67
N GLY A 186 -27.11 -39.77 -2.71
CA GLY A 186 -28.05 -39.35 -1.68
C GLY A 186 -27.41 -38.55 -0.54
N TYR A 187 -26.09 -38.60 -0.36
CA TYR A 187 -25.38 -37.85 0.67
C TYR A 187 -25.14 -36.41 0.20
N LYS A 188 -25.57 -35.43 1.00
CA LYS A 188 -25.35 -34.00 0.69
C LYS A 188 -24.24 -33.41 1.55
N GLU A 189 -24.15 -33.84 2.80
CA GLU A 189 -23.15 -33.39 3.75
C GLU A 189 -22.32 -34.55 4.27
N TYR A 190 -21.10 -34.27 4.73
CA TYR A 190 -20.23 -35.26 5.35
C TYR A 190 -20.90 -35.97 6.55
N LYS A 191 -21.81 -35.27 7.24
CA LYS A 191 -22.57 -35.80 8.38
C LYS A 191 -23.59 -36.87 8.02
N ASP A 192 -23.95 -36.98 6.73
CA ASP A 192 -24.93 -37.95 6.26
C ASP A 192 -24.32 -39.35 6.05
N LEU A 193 -22.99 -39.47 6.06
CA LEU A 193 -22.29 -40.74 5.86
C LEU A 193 -22.60 -41.72 6.99
N LYS A 194 -22.81 -42.99 6.62
CA LYS A 194 -23.18 -44.06 7.54
C LYS A 194 -22.11 -45.13 7.58
N ASP A 195 -21.86 -45.65 8.78
CA ASP A 195 -21.11 -46.87 9.10
C ASP A 195 -19.91 -47.12 8.17
N LYS A 196 -20.05 -48.08 7.24
CA LYS A 196 -18.97 -48.51 6.34
C LYS A 196 -18.48 -47.41 5.41
N ASP A 197 -19.37 -46.55 4.92
CA ASP A 197 -18.98 -45.44 4.03
C ASP A 197 -18.25 -44.36 4.84
N LEU A 198 -18.59 -44.19 6.13
CA LEU A 198 -17.88 -43.31 7.04
C LEU A 198 -16.47 -43.85 7.36
N GLU A 199 -16.33 -45.14 7.66
CA GLU A 199 -15.04 -45.78 7.95
C GLU A 199 -14.07 -45.65 6.78
N ILE A 200 -14.51 -45.94 5.55
CA ILE A 200 -13.69 -45.83 4.33
C ILE A 200 -13.21 -44.38 4.13
N VAL A 201 -14.08 -43.40 4.37
CA VAL A 201 -13.72 -41.99 4.21
C VAL A 201 -12.82 -41.53 5.35
N GLN A 202 -13.01 -42.01 6.59
CA GLN A 202 -12.14 -41.73 7.72
C GLN A 202 -10.73 -42.27 7.49
N GLU A 203 -10.60 -43.50 7.02
CA GLU A 203 -9.31 -44.12 6.70
C GLU A 203 -8.58 -43.33 5.58
N ALA A 204 -9.29 -42.98 4.50
CA ALA A 204 -8.74 -42.14 3.45
C ALA A 204 -8.37 -40.72 3.94
N ASN A 205 -9.12 -40.18 4.90
CA ASN A 205 -8.85 -38.89 5.51
C ASN A 205 -7.58 -38.95 6.39
N GLU A 206 -7.40 -40.02 7.16
CA GLU A 206 -6.18 -40.28 7.93
C GLU A 206 -4.95 -40.43 7.02
N GLU A 207 -5.06 -41.20 5.93
CA GLU A 207 -3.97 -41.31 4.95
C GLU A 207 -3.64 -39.96 4.29
N ALA A 208 -4.66 -39.18 3.92
CA ALA A 208 -4.48 -37.86 3.34
C ALA A 208 -3.89 -36.85 4.33
N ILE A 209 -4.14 -36.99 5.63
CA ILE A 209 -3.54 -36.15 6.68
C ILE A 209 -2.02 -36.30 6.71
N TYR A 210 -1.49 -37.50 6.45
CA TYR A 210 -0.05 -37.80 6.47
C TYR A 210 0.62 -37.80 5.09
N GLY A 211 -0.15 -37.86 4.00
CA GLY A 211 0.36 -37.88 2.63
C GLY A 211 0.89 -36.52 2.16
N PHE A 212 2.21 -36.37 2.03
CA PHE A 212 2.86 -35.13 1.53
C PHE A 212 2.50 -34.79 0.06
N LEU A 213 1.93 -35.74 -0.71
CA LEU A 213 1.85 -35.70 -2.17
C LEU A 213 0.45 -35.90 -2.78
N VAL A 214 -0.63 -35.98 -1.98
CA VAL A 214 -1.97 -36.28 -2.51
C VAL A 214 -2.85 -35.03 -2.54
N ASP A 215 -3.59 -34.87 -3.64
CA ASP A 215 -4.56 -33.80 -3.96
C ASP A 215 -5.19 -33.12 -2.73
N GLY A 216 -4.80 -31.88 -2.48
CA GLY A 216 -5.26 -31.05 -1.37
C GLY A 216 -4.22 -30.99 -0.26
N PHE A 217 -3.59 -29.83 -0.08
CA PHE A 217 -2.61 -29.61 0.99
C PHE A 217 -3.17 -30.17 2.33
N PRO A 218 -2.56 -31.23 2.90
CA PRO A 218 -3.02 -31.86 4.14
C PRO A 218 -3.05 -30.84 5.27
N PRO A 219 -3.81 -31.03 6.37
CA PRO A 219 -3.76 -30.13 7.51
C PRO A 219 -2.34 -29.98 8.09
N LEU A 220 -1.56 -31.06 8.14
CA LEU A 220 -0.13 -31.00 8.51
C LEU A 220 0.71 -30.24 7.48
N GLY A 221 0.46 -30.45 6.19
CA GLY A 221 1.11 -29.70 5.11
C GLY A 221 0.77 -28.21 5.14
N ARG A 222 -0.46 -27.86 5.49
CA ARG A 222 -0.91 -26.47 5.68
C ARG A 222 -0.28 -25.83 6.90
N LEU A 223 -0.16 -26.54 8.02
CA LEU A 223 0.57 -26.05 9.20
C LEU A 223 2.04 -25.82 8.88
N TRP A 224 2.68 -26.72 8.11
CA TRP A 224 4.05 -26.54 7.67
C TRP A 224 4.21 -25.32 6.73
N LEU A 225 3.29 -25.16 5.79
CA LEU A 225 3.22 -24.02 4.87
C LEU A 225 2.95 -22.69 5.61
N MET A 226 2.09 -22.69 6.63
CA MET A 226 1.92 -21.54 7.54
C MET A 226 3.21 -21.24 8.31
N GLY A 227 3.90 -22.26 8.81
CA GLY A 227 5.20 -22.11 9.47
C GLY A 227 6.25 -21.49 8.55
N LEU A 228 6.28 -21.90 7.28
CA LEU A 228 7.15 -21.34 6.25
C LEU A 228 6.83 -19.85 5.98
N PHE A 229 5.56 -19.49 5.82
CA PHE A 229 5.18 -18.08 5.62
C PHE A 229 5.42 -17.22 6.87
N LEU A 230 5.28 -17.79 8.06
CA LEU A 230 5.62 -17.09 9.31
C LEU A 230 7.13 -16.83 9.40
N PHE A 231 7.95 -17.81 9.03
CA PHE A 231 9.39 -17.61 8.91
C PHE A 231 9.75 -16.52 7.89
N LEU A 232 9.13 -16.53 6.70
CA LEU A 232 9.34 -15.50 5.68
C LEU A 232 8.88 -14.11 6.15
N LEU A 233 7.78 -14.02 6.91
CA LEU A 233 7.31 -12.77 7.50
C LEU A 233 8.33 -12.20 8.49
N ILE A 234 8.90 -13.04 9.36
CA ILE A 234 9.96 -12.63 10.29
C ILE A 234 11.19 -12.18 9.50
N TYR A 235 11.55 -12.91 8.45
CA TYR A 235 12.67 -12.57 7.56
C TYR A 235 12.49 -11.19 6.94
N ASP A 236 11.31 -10.91 6.37
CA ASP A 236 10.98 -9.61 5.77
C ASP A 236 10.99 -8.48 6.82
N ALA A 237 10.56 -8.74 8.05
CA ALA A 237 10.65 -7.77 9.14
C ALA A 237 12.11 -7.35 9.42
N PHE A 238 13.05 -8.29 9.44
CA PHE A 238 14.48 -7.96 9.60
C PHE A 238 15.03 -7.15 8.42
N VAL A 239 14.61 -7.47 7.19
CA VAL A 239 14.98 -6.71 6.00
C VAL A 239 14.49 -5.26 6.11
N ILE A 240 13.22 -5.05 6.50
CA ILE A 240 12.64 -3.70 6.68
C ILE A 240 13.36 -2.94 7.79
N VAL A 241 13.65 -3.57 8.93
CA VAL A 241 14.40 -2.91 10.03
C VAL A 241 15.76 -2.42 9.56
N GLY A 242 16.49 -3.22 8.78
CA GLY A 242 17.77 -2.78 8.22
C GLY A 242 17.62 -1.64 7.21
N ALA A 243 16.52 -1.59 6.46
CA ALA A 243 16.22 -0.50 5.53
C ALA A 243 15.93 0.83 6.27
N VAL A 244 15.15 0.77 7.36
CA VAL A 244 14.87 1.94 8.20
C VAL A 244 16.15 2.48 8.84
N LYS A 245 16.97 1.59 9.42
CA LYS A 245 18.27 1.97 10.01
C LYS A 245 19.25 2.54 8.99
N MET A 246 19.20 2.05 7.76
CA MET A 246 19.98 2.62 6.65
C MET A 246 19.52 4.04 6.32
N GLN A 247 18.21 4.25 6.21
CA GLN A 247 17.63 5.55 5.84
C GLN A 247 17.81 6.63 6.90
N ASN A 248 17.77 6.26 8.18
CA ASN A 248 18.02 7.18 9.29
C ASN A 248 19.52 7.42 9.56
N LEU A 249 20.41 6.83 8.75
CA LEU A 249 21.86 6.84 8.95
C LEU A 249 22.30 6.35 10.36
N GLU A 250 21.50 5.48 10.99
CA GLU A 250 21.77 4.95 12.33
C GLU A 250 22.79 3.82 12.32
N SER A 251 22.73 2.94 11.31
CA SER A 251 23.64 1.81 11.23
C SER A 251 23.87 1.33 9.81
N ARG A 252 25.08 1.58 9.31
CA ARG A 252 25.55 1.08 8.01
C ARG A 252 25.61 -0.45 7.97
N ARG A 253 26.02 -1.10 9.06
CA ARG A 253 26.12 -2.57 9.14
C ARG A 253 24.76 -3.25 8.95
N TRP A 254 23.71 -2.69 9.56
CA TRP A 254 22.34 -3.18 9.36
C TRP A 254 21.81 -2.91 7.93
N GLY A 255 22.17 -1.79 7.33
CA GLY A 255 21.85 -1.51 5.93
C GLY A 255 22.50 -2.52 4.96
N ILE A 256 23.78 -2.84 5.19
CA ILE A 256 24.49 -3.86 4.40
C ILE A 256 23.85 -5.23 4.60
N ALA A 257 23.56 -5.63 5.84
CA ALA A 257 22.91 -6.90 6.14
C ALA A 257 21.55 -7.03 5.44
N SER A 258 20.69 -6.01 5.51
CA SER A 258 19.39 -6.00 4.81
C SER A 258 19.55 -6.07 3.29
N SER A 259 20.54 -5.36 2.73
CA SER A 259 20.84 -5.41 1.30
C SER A 259 21.28 -6.81 0.85
N ILE A 260 22.08 -7.52 1.66
CA ILE A 260 22.49 -8.91 1.42
C ILE A 260 21.30 -9.86 1.56
N MET A 261 20.45 -9.67 2.58
CA MET A 261 19.25 -10.49 2.77
C MET A 261 18.28 -10.34 1.58
N MET A 262 18.16 -9.15 1.00
CA MET A 262 17.33 -8.91 -0.19
C MET A 262 17.85 -9.65 -1.45
N LEU A 263 19.15 -10.01 -1.49
CA LEU A 263 19.70 -10.84 -2.57
C LEU A 263 19.23 -12.30 -2.48
N LEU A 264 18.78 -12.74 -1.32
CA LEU A 264 18.28 -14.10 -1.15
C LEU A 264 16.84 -14.20 -1.65
N PRO A 265 16.45 -15.31 -2.31
CA PRO A 265 15.09 -15.48 -2.83
C PRO A 265 13.97 -15.38 -1.79
N LEU A 266 14.33 -15.56 -0.52
CA LEU A 266 13.41 -15.53 0.60
C LEU A 266 12.71 -14.17 0.75
N ALA A 267 13.40 -13.05 0.45
CA ALA A 267 12.86 -11.71 0.63
C ALA A 267 11.67 -11.37 -0.30
N ALA A 268 11.51 -12.10 -1.40
CA ALA A 268 10.38 -11.97 -2.33
C ALA A 268 9.49 -13.22 -2.35
N GLY A 269 9.70 -14.15 -1.41
CA GLY A 269 9.02 -15.45 -1.39
C GLY A 269 7.51 -15.32 -1.22
N GLY A 270 7.06 -14.42 -0.34
CA GLY A 270 5.63 -14.16 -0.13
C GLY A 270 4.94 -13.61 -1.36
N LEU A 271 5.56 -12.62 -2.00
CA LEU A 271 5.03 -12.00 -3.23
C LEU A 271 4.98 -13.01 -4.39
N SER A 272 6.04 -13.80 -4.56
CA SER A 272 6.12 -14.83 -5.61
C SER A 272 5.05 -15.91 -5.43
N SER A 273 4.83 -16.33 -4.18
CA SER A 273 3.79 -17.31 -3.83
C SER A 273 2.39 -16.76 -4.08
N LEU A 274 2.16 -15.47 -3.80
CA LEU A 274 0.88 -14.82 -4.07
C LEU A 274 0.60 -14.73 -5.58
N PHE A 275 1.60 -14.39 -6.40
CA PHE A 275 1.45 -14.39 -7.85
C PHE A 275 1.14 -15.79 -8.39
N ALA A 276 1.84 -16.82 -7.90
CA ALA A 276 1.56 -18.21 -8.26
C ALA A 276 0.11 -18.61 -7.92
N LEU A 277 -0.35 -18.28 -6.71
CA LEU A 277 -1.72 -18.53 -6.28
C LEU A 277 -2.76 -17.80 -7.16
N GLY A 278 -2.49 -16.55 -7.52
CA GLY A 278 -3.36 -15.79 -8.42
C GLY A 278 -3.47 -16.39 -9.82
N ILE A 279 -2.39 -16.98 -10.34
CA ILE A 279 -2.39 -17.65 -11.65
C ILE A 279 -3.18 -18.97 -11.59
N HIS A 280 -2.98 -19.77 -10.54
CA HIS A 280 -3.82 -20.96 -10.34
C HIS A 280 -5.31 -20.62 -10.25
N PHE A 281 -5.65 -19.58 -9.50
CA PHE A 281 -7.03 -19.12 -9.42
C PHE A 281 -7.58 -18.66 -10.79
N LEU A 282 -6.77 -17.98 -11.60
CA LEU A 282 -7.16 -17.57 -12.96
C LEU A 282 -7.33 -18.77 -13.89
N GLU A 283 -6.47 -19.78 -13.78
CA GLU A 283 -6.60 -21.04 -14.51
C GLU A 283 -7.91 -21.76 -14.15
N ASP A 284 -8.23 -21.90 -12.87
CA ASP A 284 -9.47 -22.54 -12.41
C ASP A 284 -10.72 -21.81 -12.94
N MET A 285 -10.66 -20.48 -13.06
CA MET A 285 -11.79 -19.67 -13.53
C MET A 285 -11.94 -19.65 -15.05
N THR A 286 -10.84 -19.73 -15.81
CA THR A 286 -10.86 -19.49 -17.26
C THR A 286 -10.55 -20.73 -18.10
N GLY A 287 -9.91 -21.74 -17.51
CA GLY A 287 -9.37 -22.90 -18.22
C GLY A 287 -8.38 -22.55 -19.34
N PHE A 288 -7.92 -21.29 -19.40
CA PHE A 288 -7.28 -20.73 -20.60
C PHE A 288 -5.82 -21.17 -20.76
N LEU A 289 -5.10 -21.37 -19.65
CA LEU A 289 -3.65 -21.58 -19.66
C LEU A 289 -3.26 -23.05 -19.89
N GLY A 290 -4.12 -23.99 -19.52
CA GLY A 290 -3.94 -25.44 -19.76
C GLY A 290 -2.55 -25.94 -19.35
N GLU A 291 -1.89 -26.71 -20.22
CA GLU A 291 -0.56 -27.27 -19.93
C GLU A 291 0.55 -26.21 -19.77
N VAL A 292 0.30 -24.96 -20.18
CA VAL A 292 1.30 -23.88 -20.14
C VAL A 292 1.32 -23.18 -18.78
N THR A 293 0.34 -23.41 -17.90
CA THR A 293 0.21 -22.71 -16.61
C THR A 293 1.46 -22.83 -15.74
N ILE A 294 2.10 -24.01 -15.73
CA ILE A 294 3.33 -24.25 -14.96
C ILE A 294 4.47 -23.33 -15.43
N PHE A 295 4.61 -23.11 -16.74
CA PHE A 295 5.63 -22.20 -17.28
C PHE A 295 5.36 -20.74 -16.88
N TYR A 296 4.10 -20.30 -16.95
CA TYR A 296 3.72 -18.96 -16.51
C TYR A 296 3.96 -18.74 -15.02
N MET A 297 3.69 -19.74 -14.19
CA MET A 297 3.98 -19.71 -12.76
C MET A 297 5.47 -19.50 -12.48
N ILE A 298 6.34 -20.26 -13.14
CA ILE A 298 7.79 -20.15 -12.96
C ILE A 298 8.28 -18.76 -13.40
N VAL A 299 7.84 -18.29 -14.56
CA VAL A 299 8.28 -17.00 -15.11
C VAL A 299 7.80 -15.84 -14.23
N LEU A 300 6.54 -15.86 -13.79
CA LEU A 300 5.98 -14.79 -12.97
C LEU A 300 6.51 -14.83 -11.53
N ALA A 301 6.77 -16.01 -10.97
CA ALA A 301 7.44 -16.13 -9.66
C ALA A 301 8.91 -15.65 -9.72
N ALA A 302 9.58 -15.76 -10.88
CA ALA A 302 10.94 -15.26 -11.04
C ALA A 302 11.02 -13.72 -11.07
N VAL A 303 9.95 -13.02 -11.48
CA VAL A 303 9.97 -11.55 -11.60
C VAL A 303 10.19 -10.85 -10.25
N PRO A 304 9.44 -11.15 -9.17
CA PRO A 304 9.70 -10.59 -7.84
C PRO A 304 11.11 -10.88 -7.33
N PHE A 305 11.63 -12.08 -7.62
CA PHE A 305 12.98 -12.48 -7.23
C PHE A 305 14.07 -11.67 -7.95
N LEU A 306 13.93 -11.49 -9.26
CA LEU A 306 14.87 -10.67 -10.03
C LEU A 306 14.82 -9.20 -9.58
N LEU A 307 13.63 -8.72 -9.21
CA LEU A 307 13.45 -7.37 -8.68
C LEU A 307 14.11 -7.21 -7.30
N SER A 308 13.97 -8.20 -6.41
CA SER A 308 14.63 -8.17 -5.10
C SER A 308 16.15 -8.22 -5.25
N LEU A 309 16.68 -9.09 -6.12
CA LEU A 309 18.10 -9.12 -6.45
C LEU A 309 18.62 -7.77 -6.93
N TYR A 310 17.93 -7.16 -7.89
CA TYR A 310 18.32 -5.86 -8.44
C TYR A 310 18.38 -4.78 -7.34
N ILE A 311 17.38 -4.73 -6.47
CA ILE A 311 17.32 -3.76 -5.37
C ILE A 311 18.40 -4.03 -4.32
N GLY A 312 18.65 -5.29 -3.99
CA GLY A 312 19.75 -5.67 -3.08
C GLY A 312 21.11 -5.20 -3.60
N VAL A 313 21.41 -5.44 -4.89
CA VAL A 313 22.66 -5.00 -5.53
C VAL A 313 22.76 -3.48 -5.58
N MET A 314 21.69 -2.79 -5.97
CA MET A 314 21.65 -1.34 -6.03
C MET A 314 21.88 -0.70 -4.65
N SER A 315 21.24 -1.24 -3.61
CA SER A 315 21.40 -0.77 -2.24
C SER A 315 22.83 -0.98 -1.73
N LEU A 316 23.41 -2.15 -1.97
CA LEU A 316 24.82 -2.44 -1.65
C LEU A 316 25.78 -1.46 -2.34
N ARG A 317 25.56 -1.18 -3.62
CA ARG A 317 26.39 -0.22 -4.37
C ARG A 317 26.34 1.18 -3.77
N VAL A 318 25.16 1.63 -3.36
CA VAL A 318 24.97 2.94 -2.72
C VAL A 318 25.65 2.98 -1.34
N LEU A 319 25.48 1.95 -0.52
CA LEU A 319 26.10 1.82 0.81
C LEU A 319 27.62 1.73 0.79
N MET A 320 28.20 1.31 -0.33
CA MET A 320 29.64 1.25 -0.55
C MET A 320 30.21 2.52 -1.20
N SER A 321 29.37 3.48 -1.55
CA SER A 321 29.84 4.75 -2.10
C SER A 321 30.46 5.63 -1.01
N GLN A 322 31.58 6.29 -1.33
CA GLN A 322 32.31 7.11 -0.36
C GLN A 322 31.43 8.19 0.28
N LYS A 323 30.56 8.83 -0.52
CA LYS A 323 29.59 9.83 -0.05
C LYS A 323 28.71 9.32 1.09
N VAL A 324 28.29 8.06 1.04
CA VAL A 324 27.45 7.46 2.07
C VAL A 324 28.28 7.06 3.28
N ILE A 325 29.51 6.56 3.07
CA ILE A 325 30.45 6.25 4.16
C ILE A 325 30.74 7.49 4.99
N ASP A 326 31.10 8.59 4.34
CA ASP A 326 31.41 9.86 5.00
C ASP A 326 30.19 10.38 5.79
N GLY A 327 28.97 10.19 5.27
CA GLY A 327 27.75 10.56 5.98
C GLY A 327 27.44 9.70 7.22
N PHE A 328 27.82 8.42 7.22
CA PHE A 328 27.68 7.56 8.41
C PHE A 328 28.75 7.86 9.47
N GLU A 329 29.94 8.30 9.05
CA GLU A 329 31.07 8.62 9.95
C GLU A 329 31.02 10.06 10.47
N TYR A 330 30.19 10.92 9.87
CA TYR A 330 30.02 12.30 10.29
C TYR A 330 29.47 12.42 11.73
N VAL A 331 30.25 13.08 12.58
CA VAL A 331 29.92 13.54 13.91
C VAL A 331 29.91 15.07 13.86
N ALA A 332 28.76 15.69 14.13
CA ALA A 332 28.70 17.14 14.25
C ALA A 332 29.49 17.57 15.49
N GLU A 333 30.48 18.44 15.30
CA GLU A 333 31.22 19.09 16.40
C GLU A 333 30.39 20.19 17.08
#